data_AF-A0A7H0Y1N7-F1
#
_entry.id   AF-A0A7H0Y1N7-F1
#
_cell.length_a   1.000
_cell.length_b   1.000
_cell.length_c   1.000
_cell.angle_alpha   90.00
_cell.angle_beta   90.00
_cell.angle_gamma   90.00
#
_symmetry.space_group_name_H-M   'P 1'
#
loop_
_entity.id
_entity.type
_entity.pdbx_description
1 polymer ?
#
loop_
_entity_poly.entity_id
_entity_poly.type
_entity_poly.pdbx_seq_one_letter_code
_entity_poly.pdbx_strand_id
1 'polypeptide(L)'
;MNLPLYVNSSSTNQNCIHDLCQSEQDILDKGFVTYIYYNLKKKTVYIGETKHFWVRHDQHIHESHFNDGEFTNCLIVYNASFFTESHIKDLEFMIINHMLAETDVTKFKIYNRNNGQPQPQYNEHHIVEQEVFVKLWGNELYNQGLVHTNDLERIRQKIIFKYSPFTQLSKQQSDIEERVIQDPRNKYLIEGGAGTGKTVLMMSLMYRLINENPDMKIGLITTSNLLDKFNRILKQLNLKNKLTFVRAGKAIEEARKSNSHYDIILVDEAHRLQRYYPKGHPESKKHFDKSQPEINEIHMLQEITDGLVLFYDQFQSIRPQDVLRANFIKLTQGYVKESLSQQYRIKGDGSFSGNDFLNGILYALDIIDEIEFNPNVFAYRNKDSYFGIVDSIQDLFKYIGEIELRHANTTNRVIAGYTREWISNPKSSQNKGIDKFNLPYDWVENESKWRWNSQYEKWVEIESSKNEVGSIHAIQGADIDHVGIIIGKDIAVGENGKLRAIKGNYKDTGGTPLLNEYNEQELTSFILNIYYVLLTRGISGCRVYFEDSKVREYFEEKLSSKVI
;
A
#
# COMPACT_ATOMS: atom_id res chain seq x y z
N MET A 1 -12.69 -0.77 -42.65
CA MET A 1 -11.42 -0.40 -43.31
C MET A 1 -10.39 -0.26 -42.20
N ASN A 2 -9.66 -1.34 -41.95
CA ASN A 2 -8.76 -1.47 -40.82
C ASN A 2 -7.39 -0.91 -41.23
N LEU A 3 -7.02 0.25 -40.68
CA LEU A 3 -5.64 0.74 -40.69
C LEU A 3 -4.89 -0.01 -39.58
N PRO A 4 -3.95 -0.91 -39.90
CA PRO A 4 -3.14 -1.58 -38.90
C PRO A 4 -2.14 -0.56 -38.34
N LEU A 5 -2.19 -0.33 -37.03
CA LEU A 5 -1.08 0.28 -36.30
C LEU A 5 0.06 -0.74 -36.28
N TYR A 6 0.96 -0.63 -37.26
CA TYR A 6 2.28 -1.24 -37.17
C TYR A 6 3.08 -0.43 -36.14
N VAL A 7 3.14 -0.91 -34.91
CA VAL A 7 4.37 -0.74 -34.14
C VAL A 7 5.39 -1.53 -34.94
N ASN A 8 6.21 -0.86 -35.73
CA ASN A 8 7.30 -1.54 -36.41
C ASN A 8 8.30 -1.95 -35.32
N SER A 9 8.23 -3.20 -34.86
CA SER A 9 9.25 -3.83 -34.04
C SER A 9 10.22 -4.53 -34.99
N SER A 10 11.47 -4.08 -35.03
CA SER A 10 12.56 -4.85 -35.65
C SER A 10 13.28 -5.62 -34.55
N SER A 11 13.02 -6.92 -34.41
CA SER A 11 13.84 -7.78 -33.56
C SER A 11 15.10 -8.18 -34.35
N THR A 12 16.13 -7.36 -34.32
CA THR A 12 17.42 -7.71 -34.95
C THR A 12 18.37 -8.29 -33.90
N ASN A 13 19.12 -9.32 -34.29
CA ASN A 13 20.34 -9.68 -33.56
C ASN A 13 21.22 -8.42 -33.47
N GLN A 14 21.88 -8.15 -32.34
CA GLN A 14 22.68 -6.94 -32.16
C GLN A 14 23.74 -6.77 -33.27
N ASN A 15 24.22 -7.88 -33.83
CA ASN A 15 25.17 -7.91 -34.94
C ASN A 15 24.59 -7.54 -36.32
N CYS A 16 23.28 -7.36 -36.44
CA CYS A 16 22.56 -7.11 -37.70
C CYS A 16 21.83 -5.76 -37.71
N ILE A 17 22.03 -4.90 -36.71
CA ILE A 17 21.32 -3.62 -36.60
C ILE A 17 21.71 -2.66 -37.75
N HIS A 18 22.90 -2.84 -38.33
CA HIS A 18 23.37 -2.09 -39.50
C HIS A 18 22.80 -2.62 -40.84
N ASP A 19 22.08 -3.75 -40.83
CA ASP A 19 21.45 -4.33 -42.03
C ASP A 19 20.04 -3.75 -42.31
N LEU A 20 19.60 -2.76 -41.53
CA LEU A 20 18.31 -2.08 -41.68
C LEU A 20 18.25 -1.28 -42.99
N CYS A 21 17.06 -1.15 -43.56
CA CYS A 21 16.86 -0.36 -44.78
C CYS A 21 17.00 1.15 -44.51
N GLN A 22 17.24 1.95 -45.55
CA GLN A 22 17.48 3.39 -45.41
C GLN A 22 16.34 4.12 -44.65
N SER A 23 15.08 3.74 -44.89
CA SER A 23 13.95 4.36 -44.19
C SER A 23 13.91 4.04 -42.69
N GLU A 24 14.39 2.86 -42.28
CA GLU A 24 14.51 2.50 -40.87
C GLU A 24 15.69 3.24 -40.23
N GLN A 25 16.83 3.34 -40.92
CA GLN A 25 17.97 4.13 -40.47
C GLN A 25 17.60 5.60 -40.26
N ASP A 26 16.82 6.19 -41.17
CA ASP A 26 16.35 7.57 -41.06
C ASP A 26 15.47 7.79 -39.81
N ILE A 27 14.65 6.79 -39.43
CA ILE A 27 13.85 6.85 -38.20
C ILE A 27 14.75 6.79 -36.96
N LEU A 28 15.77 5.93 -36.96
CA LEU A 28 16.71 5.82 -35.84
C LEU A 28 17.59 7.07 -35.66
N ASP A 29 17.87 7.80 -36.74
CA ASP A 29 18.63 9.05 -36.72
C ASP A 29 17.82 10.25 -36.19
N LYS A 30 16.54 10.33 -36.57
CA LYS A 30 15.72 11.55 -36.42
C LYS A 30 14.47 11.39 -35.56
N GLY A 31 14.01 10.16 -35.38
CA GLY A 31 12.79 9.80 -34.68
C GLY A 31 12.99 9.62 -33.19
N PHE A 32 11.93 9.89 -32.43
CA PHE A 32 11.85 9.52 -31.02
C PHE A 32 11.60 8.02 -30.90
N VAL A 33 12.47 7.32 -30.19
CA VAL A 33 12.39 5.87 -30.01
C VAL A 33 12.57 5.46 -28.54
N THR A 34 11.91 4.36 -28.17
CA THR A 34 12.19 3.61 -26.94
C THR A 34 12.86 2.29 -27.34
N TYR A 35 13.91 1.87 -26.64
CA TYR A 35 14.66 0.66 -26.99
C TYR A 35 14.91 -0.21 -25.76
N ILE A 36 14.99 -1.52 -25.98
CA ILE A 36 15.21 -2.53 -24.94
C ILE A 36 16.38 -3.42 -25.35
N TYR A 37 17.52 -3.29 -24.67
CA TYR A 37 18.58 -4.29 -24.77
C TYR A 37 18.29 -5.43 -23.80
N TYR A 38 18.43 -6.67 -24.25
CA TYR A 38 18.16 -7.82 -23.38
C TYR A 38 19.00 -9.05 -23.70
N ASN A 39 19.13 -9.91 -22.71
CA ASN A 39 19.63 -11.28 -22.84
C ASN A 39 18.74 -12.22 -22.02
N LEU A 40 17.99 -13.07 -22.72
CA LEU A 40 17.05 -14.01 -22.10
C LEU A 40 17.73 -15.10 -21.27
N LYS A 41 18.96 -15.49 -21.64
CA LYS A 41 19.74 -16.53 -20.96
C LYS A 41 20.35 -16.00 -19.67
N LYS A 42 20.92 -14.80 -19.70
CA LYS A 42 21.51 -14.13 -18.54
C LYS A 42 20.47 -13.42 -17.66
N LYS A 43 19.24 -13.27 -18.17
CA LYS A 43 18.15 -12.56 -17.52
C LYS A 43 18.57 -11.12 -17.20
N THR A 44 19.08 -10.41 -18.19
CA THR A 44 19.49 -9.00 -18.09
C THR A 44 18.71 -8.15 -19.08
N VAL A 45 18.30 -6.95 -18.65
CA VAL A 45 17.54 -5.99 -19.47
C VAL A 45 18.03 -4.56 -19.20
N TYR A 46 18.02 -3.72 -20.23
CA TYR A 46 18.15 -2.27 -20.18
C TYR A 46 17.06 -1.67 -21.08
N ILE A 47 16.34 -0.62 -20.65
CA ILE A 47 15.23 -0.01 -21.38
C ILE A 47 15.46 1.50 -21.48
N GLY A 48 15.87 2.04 -22.63
CA GLY A 48 16.11 3.49 -22.76
C GLY A 48 15.17 4.19 -23.72
N GLU A 49 15.26 5.51 -23.74
CA GLU A 49 14.66 6.39 -24.74
C GLU A 49 15.74 7.24 -25.42
N THR A 50 15.51 7.66 -26.66
CA THR A 50 16.30 8.74 -27.28
C THR A 50 15.67 9.28 -28.57
N LYS A 51 16.11 10.46 -29.02
CA LYS A 51 15.88 10.98 -30.38
C LYS A 51 17.01 10.61 -31.36
N HIS A 52 18.18 10.18 -30.85
CA HIS A 52 19.38 9.93 -31.64
C HIS A 52 19.92 8.53 -31.30
N PHE A 53 19.26 7.50 -31.84
CA PHE A 53 19.51 6.11 -31.45
C PHE A 53 20.94 5.68 -31.68
N TRP A 54 21.53 6.00 -32.84
CA TRP A 54 22.90 5.59 -33.17
C TRP A 54 23.93 6.18 -32.22
N VAL A 55 23.83 7.48 -31.94
CA VAL A 55 24.70 8.16 -30.97
C VAL A 55 24.59 7.50 -29.61
N ARG A 56 23.36 7.20 -29.17
CA ARG A 56 23.11 6.58 -27.87
C ARG A 56 23.59 5.13 -27.82
N HIS A 57 23.46 4.38 -28.91
CA HIS A 57 23.94 3.01 -29.07
C HIS A 57 25.47 2.94 -28.98
N ASP A 58 26.16 3.83 -29.69
CA ASP A 58 27.62 3.92 -29.64
C ASP A 58 28.12 4.28 -28.23
N GLN A 59 27.45 5.21 -27.56
CA GLN A 59 27.74 5.51 -26.16
C GLN A 59 27.54 4.29 -25.27
N HIS A 60 26.43 3.57 -25.44
CA HIS A 60 26.12 2.37 -24.67
C HIS A 60 27.20 1.29 -24.73
N ILE A 61 27.74 1.01 -25.92
CA ILE A 61 28.77 -0.02 -26.12
C ILE A 61 30.00 0.21 -25.21
N HIS A 62 30.27 1.46 -24.83
CA HIS A 62 31.41 1.84 -24.00
C HIS A 62 31.05 1.98 -22.51
N GLU A 63 29.79 1.87 -22.13
CA GLU A 63 29.33 1.96 -20.74
C GLU A 63 29.49 0.61 -20.02
N SER A 64 29.84 0.65 -18.72
CA SER A 64 30.12 -0.56 -17.94
C SER A 64 28.91 -1.51 -17.83
N HIS A 65 27.70 -0.97 -17.70
CA HIS A 65 26.48 -1.79 -17.61
C HIS A 65 26.17 -2.55 -18.90
N PHE A 66 26.66 -2.09 -20.05
CA PHE A 66 26.44 -2.78 -21.31
C PHE A 66 27.30 -4.05 -21.39
N ASN A 67 28.56 -3.95 -20.97
CA ASN A 67 29.45 -5.09 -20.81
C ASN A 67 28.94 -6.06 -19.74
N ASP A 68 28.53 -5.55 -18.57
CA ASP A 68 27.97 -6.38 -17.50
C ASP A 68 26.63 -7.03 -17.89
N GLY A 69 25.88 -6.38 -18.77
CA GLY A 69 24.58 -6.84 -19.26
C GLY A 69 24.68 -8.04 -20.18
N GLU A 70 25.81 -8.22 -20.87
CA GLU A 70 26.00 -9.23 -21.92
C GLU A 70 24.80 -9.26 -22.89
N PHE A 71 24.27 -8.09 -23.26
CA PHE A 71 23.08 -8.02 -24.09
C PHE A 71 23.32 -8.70 -25.45
N THR A 72 22.33 -9.43 -25.93
CA THR A 72 22.41 -10.17 -27.21
C THR A 72 21.37 -9.70 -28.23
N ASN A 73 20.35 -8.99 -27.75
CA ASN A 73 19.20 -8.57 -28.53
C ASN A 73 18.88 -7.11 -28.23
N CYS A 74 18.33 -6.42 -29.23
CA CYS A 74 17.79 -5.08 -29.09
C CYS A 74 16.39 -5.06 -29.72
N LEU A 75 15.39 -4.64 -28.96
CA LEU A 75 14.05 -4.32 -29.45
C LEU A 75 13.91 -2.81 -29.51
N ILE A 76 13.57 -2.27 -30.68
CA ILE A 76 13.33 -0.83 -30.85
C ILE A 76 11.84 -0.62 -31.11
N VAL A 77 11.26 0.32 -30.39
CA VAL A 77 9.86 0.73 -30.47
C VAL A 77 9.83 2.15 -31.00
N TYR A 78 9.20 2.35 -32.15
CA TYR A 78 9.11 3.66 -32.79
C TYR A 78 7.75 3.87 -33.44
N ASN A 79 7.32 5.13 -33.50
CA ASN A 79 6.19 5.57 -34.31
C ASN A 79 6.44 7.02 -34.72
N ALA A 80 7.05 7.22 -35.89
CA ALA A 80 7.48 8.54 -36.36
C ALA A 80 6.32 9.55 -36.53
N SER A 81 5.08 9.08 -36.67
CA SER A 81 3.90 9.94 -36.79
C SER A 81 3.28 10.35 -35.46
N PHE A 82 3.70 9.73 -34.35
CA PHE A 82 3.03 9.83 -33.05
C PHE A 82 3.98 10.16 -31.91
N PHE A 83 5.18 9.56 -31.87
CA PHE A 83 6.09 9.72 -30.75
C PHE A 83 6.71 11.12 -30.70
N THR A 84 6.66 11.69 -29.50
CA THR A 84 7.36 12.90 -29.07
C THR A 84 8.30 12.53 -27.92
N GLU A 85 9.07 13.48 -27.41
CA GLU A 85 9.91 13.27 -26.22
C GLU A 85 9.09 12.80 -25.00
N SER A 86 7.92 13.41 -24.76
CA SER A 86 7.04 13.02 -23.65
C SER A 86 6.52 11.59 -23.80
N HIS A 87 6.20 11.17 -25.04
CA HIS A 87 5.70 9.82 -25.33
C HIS A 87 6.74 8.74 -25.02
N ILE A 88 7.99 8.91 -25.47
CA ILE A 88 9.03 7.89 -25.28
C ILE A 88 9.48 7.78 -23.82
N LYS A 89 9.50 8.90 -23.08
CA LYS A 89 9.78 8.91 -21.64
C LYS A 89 8.68 8.21 -20.84
N ASP A 90 7.42 8.43 -21.22
CA ASP A 90 6.29 7.76 -20.58
C ASP A 90 6.27 6.26 -20.89
N LEU A 91 6.56 5.88 -22.14
CA LEU A 91 6.66 4.48 -22.54
C LEU A 91 7.80 3.76 -21.81
N GLU A 92 9.00 4.37 -21.76
CA GLU A 92 10.14 3.87 -20.98
C GLU A 92 9.74 3.66 -19.51
N PHE A 93 9.09 4.67 -18.92
CA PHE A 93 8.61 4.63 -17.55
C PHE A 93 7.66 3.46 -17.30
N MET A 94 6.65 3.28 -18.17
CA MET A 94 5.68 2.19 -18.05
C MET A 94 6.37 0.83 -18.17
N ILE A 95 7.27 0.64 -19.13
CA ILE A 95 7.99 -0.63 -19.31
C ILE A 95 8.83 -0.96 -18.08
N ILE A 96 9.65 -0.01 -17.59
CA ILE A 96 10.51 -0.22 -16.42
C ILE A 96 9.66 -0.61 -15.20
N ASN A 97 8.60 0.14 -14.91
CA ASN A 97 7.77 -0.12 -13.73
C ASN A 97 7.05 -1.47 -13.76
N HIS A 98 6.46 -1.83 -14.90
CA HIS A 98 5.75 -3.11 -15.02
C HIS A 98 6.73 -4.29 -15.04
N MET A 99 7.89 -4.17 -15.71
CA MET A 99 8.91 -5.22 -15.68
C MET A 99 9.54 -5.39 -14.29
N LEU A 100 9.78 -4.30 -13.55
CA LEU A 100 10.27 -4.33 -12.17
C LEU A 100 9.31 -5.12 -11.26
N ALA A 101 8.01 -4.90 -11.42
CA ALA A 101 6.96 -5.62 -10.70
C ALA A 101 6.89 -7.12 -11.04
N GLU A 102 7.49 -7.56 -12.15
CA GLU A 102 7.58 -8.97 -12.56
C GLU A 102 8.90 -9.66 -12.21
N THR A 103 9.89 -8.93 -11.67
CA THR A 103 11.21 -9.50 -11.34
C THR A 103 11.18 -10.61 -10.30
N ASP A 104 10.11 -10.69 -9.51
CA ASP A 104 9.86 -11.79 -8.58
C ASP A 104 9.62 -13.13 -9.29
N VAL A 105 9.07 -13.10 -10.52
CA VAL A 105 8.84 -14.26 -11.38
C VAL A 105 9.94 -14.41 -12.41
N THR A 106 10.19 -13.36 -13.19
CA THR A 106 11.08 -13.41 -14.37
C THR A 106 12.57 -13.49 -14.01
N LYS A 107 12.92 -13.01 -12.81
CA LYS A 107 14.31 -12.88 -12.31
C LYS A 107 15.22 -11.98 -13.17
N PHE A 108 14.65 -11.11 -14.02
CA PHE A 108 15.45 -10.16 -14.79
C PHE A 108 16.17 -9.16 -13.87
N LYS A 109 17.46 -8.93 -14.13
CA LYS A 109 18.23 -7.80 -13.64
C LYS A 109 18.05 -6.63 -14.62
N ILE A 110 17.34 -5.60 -14.19
CA ILE A 110 17.12 -4.38 -14.96
C ILE A 110 18.24 -3.38 -14.61
N TYR A 111 19.02 -2.97 -15.61
CA TYR A 111 20.25 -2.18 -15.43
C TYR A 111 20.00 -0.70 -15.23
N ASN A 112 19.11 -0.12 -16.03
CA ASN A 112 18.70 1.26 -15.84
C ASN A 112 17.34 1.31 -15.16
N ARG A 113 17.18 2.34 -14.36
CA ARG A 113 15.94 2.66 -13.68
C ARG A 113 15.67 4.12 -13.95
N ASN A 114 14.46 4.57 -13.70
CA ASN A 114 14.11 5.97 -13.94
C ASN A 114 14.87 6.97 -13.06
N ASN A 115 15.85 6.56 -12.24
CA ASN A 115 16.64 7.45 -11.36
C ASN A 115 15.79 8.43 -10.52
N GLY A 116 14.51 8.09 -10.26
CA GLY A 116 13.58 8.95 -9.54
C GLY A 116 12.90 10.01 -10.42
N GLN A 117 13.05 9.97 -11.74
CA GLN A 117 12.32 10.82 -12.66
C GLN A 117 10.82 10.46 -12.65
N PRO A 118 9.94 11.45 -12.43
CA PRO A 118 8.50 11.23 -12.43
C PRO A 118 8.01 10.91 -13.85
N GLN A 119 6.90 10.17 -13.91
CA GLN A 119 6.19 9.95 -15.18
C GLN A 119 5.83 11.31 -15.83
N PRO A 120 6.12 11.52 -17.12
CA PRO A 120 5.77 12.75 -17.82
C PRO A 120 4.26 13.01 -17.79
N GLN A 121 3.86 14.28 -17.57
CA GLN A 121 2.45 14.70 -17.70
C GLN A 121 2.20 15.30 -19.08
N TYR A 122 1.24 14.72 -19.80
CA TYR A 122 0.78 15.19 -21.10
C TYR A 122 -0.61 14.61 -21.41
N ASN A 123 -1.34 15.26 -22.32
CA ASN A 123 -2.77 14.98 -22.54
C ASN A 123 -3.04 13.60 -23.18
N GLU A 124 -2.06 12.99 -23.82
CA GLU A 124 -2.23 11.77 -24.61
C GLU A 124 -1.82 10.49 -23.86
N HIS A 125 -1.60 10.55 -22.54
CA HIS A 125 -1.17 9.39 -21.74
C HIS A 125 -2.04 8.14 -21.97
N HIS A 126 -3.37 8.30 -21.92
CA HIS A 126 -4.30 7.20 -22.16
C HIS A 126 -4.13 6.57 -23.56
N ILE A 127 -3.78 7.38 -24.57
CA ILE A 127 -3.55 6.89 -25.94
C ILE A 127 -2.27 6.05 -25.97
N VAL A 128 -1.17 6.55 -25.39
CA VAL A 128 0.09 5.79 -25.34
C VAL A 128 -0.09 4.49 -24.54
N GLU A 129 -0.78 4.55 -23.40
CA GLU A 129 -1.07 3.37 -22.59
C GLU A 129 -1.85 2.31 -23.38
N GLN A 130 -3.02 2.67 -23.91
CA GLN A 130 -3.95 1.72 -24.53
C GLN A 130 -3.50 1.29 -25.92
N GLU A 131 -3.00 2.22 -26.75
CA GLU A 131 -2.71 1.95 -28.14
C GLU A 131 -1.30 1.41 -28.39
N VAL A 132 -0.35 1.70 -27.50
CA VAL A 132 1.06 1.34 -27.63
C VAL A 132 1.49 0.37 -26.55
N PHE A 133 1.41 0.76 -25.27
CA PHE A 133 1.99 -0.02 -24.17
C PHE A 133 1.31 -1.38 -23.98
N VAL A 134 -0.03 -1.43 -23.94
CA VAL A 134 -0.79 -2.70 -23.81
C VAL A 134 -0.42 -3.68 -24.92
N LYS A 135 -0.31 -3.20 -26.16
CA LYS A 135 0.03 -4.04 -27.31
C LYS A 135 1.49 -4.48 -27.26
N LEU A 136 2.42 -3.58 -26.95
CA LEU A 136 3.83 -3.91 -26.77
C LEU A 136 4.01 -4.98 -25.69
N TRP A 137 3.34 -4.80 -24.56
CA TRP A 137 3.38 -5.72 -23.44
C TRP A 137 2.92 -7.13 -23.82
N GLY A 138 1.71 -7.24 -24.36
CA GLY A 138 1.10 -8.54 -24.64
C GLY A 138 1.58 -9.23 -25.91
N ASN A 139 1.93 -8.46 -26.95
CA ASN A 139 2.28 -9.02 -28.25
C ASN A 139 3.78 -9.17 -28.46
N GLU A 140 4.60 -8.31 -27.87
CA GLU A 140 6.05 -8.36 -28.04
C GLU A 140 6.74 -8.90 -26.80
N LEU A 141 6.62 -8.19 -25.67
CA LEU A 141 7.38 -8.55 -24.46
C LEU A 141 6.98 -9.94 -23.94
N TYR A 142 5.69 -10.24 -23.91
CA TYR A 142 5.18 -11.53 -23.43
C TYR A 142 5.59 -12.68 -24.35
N ASN A 143 5.41 -12.51 -25.66
CA ASN A 143 5.75 -13.54 -26.65
C ASN A 143 7.27 -13.78 -26.75
N GLN A 144 8.10 -12.75 -26.54
CA GLN A 144 9.56 -12.88 -26.49
C GLN A 144 10.08 -13.42 -25.14
N GLY A 145 9.21 -13.65 -24.15
CA GLY A 145 9.58 -14.17 -22.84
C GLY A 145 10.35 -13.16 -21.96
N LEU A 146 10.20 -11.86 -22.24
CA LEU A 146 10.70 -10.77 -21.40
C LEU A 146 9.80 -10.56 -20.16
N VAL A 147 8.53 -10.90 -20.28
CA VAL A 147 7.52 -10.82 -19.21
C VAL A 147 6.71 -12.12 -19.14
N HIS A 148 6.08 -12.38 -18.00
CA HIS A 148 5.35 -13.63 -17.74
C HIS A 148 3.85 -13.43 -17.52
N THR A 149 3.41 -12.22 -17.18
CA THR A 149 2.00 -11.92 -16.92
C THR A 149 1.48 -11.02 -18.03
N ASN A 150 0.56 -11.52 -18.87
CA ASN A 150 -0.04 -10.70 -19.93
C ASN A 150 -1.08 -9.69 -19.38
N ASP A 151 -1.77 -10.06 -18.30
CA ASP A 151 -2.79 -9.22 -17.66
C ASP A 151 -2.13 -8.11 -16.81
N LEU A 152 -2.14 -6.88 -17.33
CA LEU A 152 -1.56 -5.71 -16.66
C LEU A 152 -2.23 -5.39 -15.31
N GLU A 153 -3.51 -5.71 -15.12
CA GLU A 153 -4.19 -5.45 -13.85
C GLU A 153 -3.63 -6.33 -12.72
N ARG A 154 -3.28 -7.59 -13.03
CA ARG A 154 -2.55 -8.45 -12.07
C ARG A 154 -1.21 -7.86 -11.68
N ILE A 155 -0.52 -7.18 -12.60
CA ILE A 155 0.77 -6.53 -12.30
C ILE A 155 0.55 -5.32 -11.40
N ARG A 156 -0.46 -4.50 -11.69
CA ARG A 156 -0.80 -3.31 -10.88
C ARG A 156 -1.20 -3.66 -9.45
N GLN A 157 -1.78 -4.84 -9.24
CA GLN A 157 -2.11 -5.34 -7.92
C GLN A 157 -0.88 -5.79 -7.11
N LYS A 158 0.28 -6.06 -7.74
CA LYS A 158 1.49 -6.46 -7.04
C LYS A 158 1.99 -5.32 -6.14
N ILE A 159 2.42 -5.68 -4.94
CA ILE A 159 2.99 -4.78 -3.93
C ILE A 159 4.14 -3.93 -4.49
N ILE A 160 5.00 -4.53 -5.32
CA ILE A 160 6.17 -3.86 -5.92
C ILE A 160 5.72 -2.72 -6.83
N PHE A 161 4.60 -2.90 -7.55
CA PHE A 161 4.02 -1.86 -8.38
C PHE A 161 3.36 -0.78 -7.51
N LYS A 162 2.51 -1.20 -6.55
CA LYS A 162 1.77 -0.28 -5.66
C LYS A 162 2.67 0.66 -4.85
N TYR A 163 3.82 0.17 -4.39
CA TYR A 163 4.78 0.92 -3.58
C TYR A 163 6.10 1.14 -4.32
N SER A 164 6.06 1.16 -5.65
CA SER A 164 7.23 1.50 -6.46
C SER A 164 7.69 2.91 -6.07
N PRO A 165 8.99 3.13 -5.80
CA PRO A 165 9.50 4.48 -5.59
C PRO A 165 9.40 5.34 -6.85
N PHE A 166 9.10 4.74 -8.00
CA PHE A 166 8.92 5.44 -9.26
C PHE A 166 7.45 5.77 -9.53
N THR A 167 6.51 5.44 -8.63
CA THR A 167 5.11 5.84 -8.83
C THR A 167 5.00 7.36 -8.90
N GLN A 168 4.20 7.85 -9.85
CA GLN A 168 3.98 9.28 -10.01
C GLN A 168 3.35 9.88 -8.74
N LEU A 169 3.99 10.89 -8.19
CA LEU A 169 3.46 11.67 -7.07
C LEU A 169 2.46 12.71 -7.55
N SER A 170 1.44 13.01 -6.74
CA SER A 170 0.64 14.21 -6.96
C SER A 170 1.45 15.47 -6.73
N LYS A 171 0.97 16.62 -7.22
CA LYS A 171 1.61 17.91 -6.98
C LYS A 171 1.88 18.16 -5.49
N GLN A 172 0.88 17.90 -4.64
CA GLN A 172 1.01 18.03 -3.19
C GLN A 172 2.11 17.12 -2.62
N GLN A 173 2.15 15.86 -3.04
CA GLN A 173 3.20 14.92 -2.60
C GLN A 173 4.59 15.35 -3.10
N SER A 174 4.71 15.81 -4.35
CA SER A 174 5.96 16.30 -4.91
C SER A 174 6.47 17.56 -4.21
N ASP A 175 5.58 18.50 -3.87
CA ASP A 175 5.92 19.71 -3.11
C ASP A 175 6.41 19.37 -1.69
N ILE A 176 5.85 18.32 -1.06
CA ILE A 176 6.30 17.81 0.24
C ILE A 176 7.67 17.13 0.10
N GLU A 177 7.83 16.25 -0.88
CA GLU A 177 9.09 15.56 -1.16
C GLU A 177 10.23 16.56 -1.34
N GLU A 178 10.03 17.58 -2.17
CA GLU A 178 11.04 18.59 -2.47
C GLU A 178 11.45 19.40 -1.23
N ARG A 179 10.50 19.74 -0.36
CA ARG A 179 10.80 20.41 0.92
C ARG A 179 11.64 19.54 1.84
N VAL A 180 11.34 18.25 1.95
CA VAL A 180 12.14 17.32 2.76
C VAL A 180 13.53 17.11 2.17
N ILE A 181 13.67 17.04 0.84
CA ILE A 181 14.97 16.95 0.16
C ILE A 181 15.84 18.19 0.41
N GLN A 182 15.24 19.38 0.43
CA GLN A 182 15.96 20.65 0.67
C GLN A 182 16.49 20.78 2.10
N ASP A 183 15.79 20.23 3.08
CA ASP A 183 16.19 20.25 4.49
C ASP A 183 15.94 18.88 5.16
N PRO A 184 16.76 17.86 4.85
CA PRO A 184 16.53 16.47 5.25
C PRO A 184 16.81 16.24 6.74
N ARG A 185 17.54 17.14 7.41
CA ARG A 185 17.84 17.07 8.84
C ARG A 185 16.81 17.79 9.71
N ASN A 186 15.65 18.13 9.15
CA ASN A 186 14.54 18.75 9.88
C ASN A 186 13.48 17.71 10.28
N LYS A 187 12.48 18.15 11.05
CA LYS A 187 11.42 17.29 11.60
C LYS A 187 10.10 17.60 10.91
N TYR A 188 9.53 16.59 10.26
CA TYR A 188 8.31 16.70 9.47
C TYR A 188 7.24 15.77 10.01
N LEU A 189 6.01 16.27 10.06
CA LEU A 189 4.83 15.47 10.31
C LEU A 189 3.95 15.52 9.05
N ILE A 190 3.88 14.39 8.35
CA ILE A 190 3.08 14.24 7.15
C ILE A 190 1.80 13.50 7.54
N GLU A 191 0.71 14.25 7.71
CA GLU A 191 -0.60 13.74 8.11
C GLU A 191 -1.43 13.36 6.89
N GLY A 192 -2.13 12.24 6.95
CA GLY A 192 -3.08 11.89 5.91
C GLY A 192 -3.90 10.66 6.26
N GLY A 193 -5.12 10.60 5.75
CA GLY A 193 -6.02 9.46 5.97
C GLY A 193 -5.59 8.17 5.25
N ALA A 194 -6.44 7.16 5.35
CA ALA A 194 -6.25 5.89 4.67
C ALA A 194 -6.31 6.07 3.15
N GLY A 195 -5.27 5.60 2.44
CA GLY A 195 -5.23 5.67 0.97
C GLY A 195 -4.75 7.01 0.40
N THR A 196 -4.12 7.89 1.18
CA THR A 196 -3.55 9.16 0.68
C THR A 196 -2.14 9.06 0.09
N GLY A 197 -1.62 7.84 -0.07
CA GLY A 197 -0.31 7.60 -0.69
C GLY A 197 0.91 7.93 0.18
N LYS A 198 0.75 8.03 1.51
CA LYS A 198 1.87 8.25 2.47
C LYS A 198 3.08 7.34 2.21
N THR A 199 2.85 6.03 2.09
CA THR A 199 3.91 5.05 1.83
C THR A 199 4.57 5.25 0.46
N VAL A 200 3.81 5.64 -0.56
CA VAL A 200 4.36 5.94 -1.89
C VAL A 200 5.29 7.15 -1.82
N LEU A 201 4.86 8.22 -1.16
CA LEU A 201 5.68 9.41 -0.91
C LEU A 201 6.95 9.04 -0.12
N MET A 202 6.85 8.23 0.93
CA MET A 202 8.02 7.77 1.69
C MET A 202 9.00 6.98 0.81
N MET A 203 8.51 6.07 -0.03
CA MET A 203 9.36 5.24 -0.89
C MET A 203 10.06 6.08 -1.96
N SER A 204 9.36 7.07 -2.56
CA SER A 204 9.95 8.03 -3.49
C SER A 204 11.04 8.87 -2.82
N LEU A 205 10.72 9.45 -1.65
CA LEU A 205 11.64 10.25 -0.84
C LEU A 205 12.90 9.45 -0.46
N MET A 206 12.74 8.22 0.04
CA MET A 206 13.84 7.31 0.36
C MET A 206 14.76 7.09 -0.84
N TYR A 207 14.17 6.85 -2.02
CA TYR A 207 14.91 6.57 -3.23
C TYR A 207 15.66 7.80 -3.75
N ARG A 208 15.06 9.00 -3.70
CA ARG A 208 15.75 10.25 -4.04
C ARG A 208 16.90 10.54 -3.08
N LEU A 209 16.66 10.50 -1.77
CA LEU A 209 17.69 10.78 -0.75
C LEU A 209 18.94 9.92 -0.92
N ILE A 210 18.79 8.60 -1.13
CA ILE A 210 19.96 7.70 -1.25
C ILE A 210 20.72 7.86 -2.56
N ASN A 211 20.07 8.34 -3.63
CA ASN A 211 20.71 8.58 -4.91
C ASN A 211 21.38 9.95 -4.97
N GLU A 212 20.75 10.98 -4.41
CA GLU A 212 21.31 12.33 -4.32
C GLU A 212 22.41 12.41 -3.25
N ASN A 213 22.32 11.61 -2.17
CA ASN A 213 23.28 11.58 -1.07
C ASN A 213 23.70 10.14 -0.71
N PRO A 214 24.62 9.51 -1.47
CA PRO A 214 24.97 8.10 -1.31
C PRO A 214 25.55 7.67 0.04
N ASP A 215 26.08 8.63 0.81
CA ASP A 215 26.70 8.45 2.13
C ASP A 215 25.73 8.73 3.30
N MET A 216 24.52 9.22 3.01
CA MET A 216 23.54 9.56 4.03
C MET A 216 23.06 8.31 4.76
N LYS A 217 23.08 8.34 6.10
CA LYS A 217 22.55 7.27 6.95
C LYS A 217 21.05 7.44 7.12
N ILE A 218 20.30 6.71 6.32
CA ILE A 218 18.83 6.74 6.32
C ILE A 218 18.29 5.58 7.15
N GLY A 219 17.54 5.87 8.21
CA GLY A 219 16.76 4.88 8.96
C GLY A 219 15.37 4.71 8.35
N LEU A 220 14.96 3.46 8.14
CA LEU A 220 13.66 3.13 7.55
C LEU A 220 12.83 2.30 8.55
N ILE A 221 11.72 2.87 9.00
CA ILE A 221 10.86 2.26 10.02
C ILE A 221 9.49 1.98 9.44
N THR A 222 8.98 0.76 9.69
CA THR A 222 7.60 0.37 9.38
C THR A 222 7.12 -0.73 10.33
N THR A 223 5.90 -1.20 10.15
CA THR A 223 5.27 -2.25 10.96
C THR A 223 5.66 -3.65 10.49
N SER A 224 5.50 -4.64 11.39
CA SER A 224 5.99 -6.01 11.19
C SER A 224 5.47 -6.73 9.94
N ASN A 225 4.21 -6.50 9.60
CA ASN A 225 3.52 -7.04 8.44
C ASN A 225 4.04 -6.51 7.09
N LEU A 226 4.74 -5.36 7.09
CA LEU A 226 5.28 -4.73 5.88
C LEU A 226 6.79 -4.92 5.71
N LEU A 227 7.51 -5.30 6.77
CA LEU A 227 8.97 -5.48 6.76
C LEU A 227 9.46 -6.37 5.60
N ASP A 228 8.92 -7.58 5.49
CA ASP A 228 9.33 -8.52 4.44
C ASP A 228 9.01 -7.98 3.04
N LYS A 229 7.89 -7.27 2.91
CA LYS A 229 7.43 -6.70 1.66
C LYS A 229 8.35 -5.57 1.20
N PHE A 230 8.64 -4.60 2.07
CA PHE A 230 9.50 -3.48 1.71
C PHE A 230 10.97 -3.88 1.59
N ASN A 231 11.47 -4.82 2.40
CA ASN A 231 12.84 -5.32 2.24
C ASN A 231 13.02 -6.12 0.92
N ARG A 232 11.97 -6.75 0.38
CA ARG A 232 12.00 -7.31 -0.98
C ARG A 232 12.12 -6.23 -2.05
N ILE A 233 11.40 -5.12 -1.90
CA ILE A 233 11.54 -3.96 -2.78
C ILE A 233 12.99 -3.45 -2.73
N LEU A 234 13.56 -3.24 -1.53
CA LEU A 234 14.97 -2.83 -1.40
C LEU A 234 15.94 -3.81 -2.07
N LYS A 235 15.69 -5.12 -1.96
CA LYS A 235 16.49 -6.14 -2.65
C LYS A 235 16.40 -6.02 -4.17
N GLN A 236 15.20 -5.82 -4.72
CA GLN A 236 15.01 -5.61 -6.16
C GLN A 236 15.64 -4.31 -6.64
N LEU A 237 15.60 -3.28 -5.78
CA LEU A 237 16.30 -2.03 -5.98
C LEU A 237 17.81 -2.12 -5.70
N ASN A 238 18.39 -3.29 -5.43
CA ASN A 238 19.82 -3.43 -5.07
C ASN A 238 20.26 -2.52 -3.90
N LEU A 239 19.32 -2.07 -3.06
CA LEU A 239 19.56 -1.19 -1.92
C LEU A 239 19.70 -1.96 -0.60
N LYS A 240 19.47 -3.28 -0.59
CA LYS A 240 19.51 -4.12 0.63
C LYS A 240 20.82 -4.07 1.44
N ASN A 241 21.93 -3.64 0.82
CA ASN A 241 23.24 -3.53 1.49
C ASN A 241 23.43 -2.17 2.15
N LYS A 242 22.62 -1.17 1.78
CA LYS A 242 22.67 0.20 2.30
C LYS A 242 21.50 0.50 3.24
N LEU A 243 20.32 -0.05 2.92
CA LEU A 243 19.06 0.26 3.58
C LEU A 243 18.39 -1.04 4.03
N THR A 244 17.66 -0.96 5.14
CA THR A 244 16.82 -2.05 5.64
C THR A 244 15.66 -1.46 6.41
N PHE A 245 14.45 -1.91 6.09
CA PHE A 245 13.27 -1.61 6.90
C PHE A 245 13.30 -2.44 8.18
N VAL A 246 13.11 -1.78 9.32
CA VAL A 246 13.06 -2.40 10.66
C VAL A 246 11.90 -1.82 11.49
N ARG A 247 11.64 -2.41 12.66
CA ARG A 247 10.76 -1.79 13.66
C ARG A 247 11.53 -0.70 14.42
N ALA A 248 10.82 0.29 14.95
CA ALA A 248 11.42 1.39 15.71
C ALA A 248 12.30 0.91 16.86
N GLY A 249 11.77 0.06 17.76
CA GLY A 249 12.58 -0.53 18.83
C GLY A 249 13.89 -1.21 18.38
N LYS A 250 13.91 -1.86 17.21
CA LYS A 250 15.14 -2.46 16.66
C LYS A 250 16.14 -1.39 16.21
N ALA A 251 15.68 -0.37 15.48
CA ALA A 251 16.53 0.75 15.07
C ALA A 251 17.14 1.46 16.29
N ILE A 252 16.33 1.72 17.32
CA ILE A 252 16.76 2.35 18.57
C ILE A 252 17.83 1.52 19.28
N GLU A 253 17.60 0.21 19.43
CA GLU A 253 18.57 -0.68 20.06
C GLU A 253 19.89 -0.76 19.30
N GLU A 254 19.84 -0.89 17.97
CA GLU A 254 21.04 -0.98 17.13
C GLU A 254 21.82 0.33 17.15
N ALA A 255 21.15 1.48 17.07
CA ALA A 255 21.78 2.79 17.14
C ALA A 255 22.46 3.04 18.49
N ARG A 256 21.78 2.75 19.60
CA ARG A 256 22.35 2.90 20.95
C ARG A 256 23.52 1.96 21.21
N LYS A 257 23.43 0.69 20.77
CA LYS A 257 24.53 -0.29 20.93
C LYS A 257 25.78 0.07 20.15
N SER A 258 25.61 0.60 18.94
CA SER A 258 26.71 0.98 18.06
C SER A 258 27.18 2.42 18.23
N ASN A 259 26.52 3.20 19.12
CA ASN A 259 26.68 4.64 19.26
C ASN A 259 26.60 5.35 17.88
N SER A 260 25.67 4.89 17.04
CA SER A 260 25.47 5.43 15.69
C SER A 260 24.32 6.41 15.66
N HIS A 261 24.42 7.40 14.78
CA HIS A 261 23.39 8.39 14.53
C HIS A 261 22.94 8.33 13.07
N TYR A 262 21.64 8.55 12.83
CA TYR A 262 21.07 8.64 11.49
C TYR A 262 20.98 10.11 11.06
N ASP A 263 21.34 10.41 9.81
CA ASP A 263 21.09 11.73 9.24
C ASP A 263 19.59 12.02 9.14
N ILE A 264 18.81 11.01 8.78
CA ILE A 264 17.36 11.08 8.69
C ILE A 264 16.71 9.73 8.97
N ILE A 265 15.57 9.74 9.66
CA ILE A 265 14.69 8.58 9.83
C ILE A 265 13.34 8.85 9.17
N LEU A 266 12.90 7.91 8.33
CA LEU A 266 11.58 7.90 7.72
C LEU A 266 10.72 6.83 8.41
N VAL A 267 9.58 7.24 8.96
CA VAL A 267 8.67 6.36 9.71
C VAL A 267 7.33 6.20 8.99
N ASP A 268 7.13 5.05 8.35
CA ASP A 268 5.84 4.60 7.85
C ASP A 268 4.91 4.21 9.00
N GLU A 269 3.60 4.42 8.82
CA GLU A 269 2.58 4.06 9.82
C GLU A 269 2.92 4.57 11.24
N ALA A 270 3.37 5.82 11.36
CA ALA A 270 3.91 6.38 12.60
C ALA A 270 2.93 6.35 13.78
N HIS A 271 1.62 6.22 13.51
CA HIS A 271 0.58 5.98 14.52
C HIS A 271 0.74 4.62 15.25
N ARG A 272 1.66 3.76 14.80
CA ARG A 272 2.05 2.48 15.43
C ARG A 272 3.33 2.55 16.25
N LEU A 273 3.96 3.72 16.33
CA LEU A 273 5.02 3.95 17.29
C LEU A 273 4.48 3.75 18.71
N GLN A 274 5.30 3.16 19.56
CA GLN A 274 4.90 2.57 20.81
C GLN A 274 5.33 3.42 22.01
N ARG A 275 4.56 3.29 23.09
CA ARG A 275 4.98 3.59 24.46
C ARG A 275 5.17 2.30 25.24
N TYR A 276 5.82 2.37 26.40
CA TYR A 276 5.84 1.23 27.31
C TYR A 276 4.41 0.87 27.71
N TYR A 277 4.05 -0.40 27.58
CA TYR A 277 2.75 -0.91 28.02
C TYR A 277 2.90 -2.33 28.59
N PRO A 278 2.52 -2.60 29.85
CA PRO A 278 2.83 -3.87 30.51
C PRO A 278 2.35 -5.14 29.77
N LYS A 279 1.21 -5.10 29.08
CA LYS A 279 0.67 -6.24 28.31
C LYS A 279 1.33 -6.44 26.94
N GLY A 280 2.17 -5.51 26.47
CA GLY A 280 2.86 -5.65 25.19
C GLY A 280 3.78 -6.88 25.15
N HIS A 281 4.13 -7.33 23.94
CA HIS A 281 5.04 -8.46 23.75
C HIS A 281 6.42 -8.16 24.39
N PRO A 282 7.13 -9.13 25.00
CA PRO A 282 8.43 -8.86 25.62
C PRO A 282 9.44 -8.16 24.69
N GLU A 283 9.59 -8.66 23.46
CA GLU A 283 10.47 -8.04 22.45
C GLU A 283 10.08 -6.59 22.11
N SER A 284 8.78 -6.26 22.11
CA SER A 284 8.34 -4.89 21.78
C SER A 284 8.53 -3.92 22.93
N LYS A 285 8.91 -4.40 24.13
CA LYS A 285 9.08 -3.57 25.33
C LYS A 285 10.54 -3.40 25.76
N LYS A 286 11.45 -4.15 25.15
CA LYS A 286 12.84 -4.32 25.63
C LYS A 286 13.65 -3.03 25.63
N HIS A 287 13.37 -2.12 24.71
CA HIS A 287 14.07 -0.85 24.55
C HIS A 287 13.52 0.29 25.42
N PHE A 288 12.43 0.06 26.15
CA PHE A 288 11.87 1.03 27.09
C PHE A 288 12.45 0.86 28.48
N ASP A 289 12.69 1.98 29.14
CA ASP A 289 12.97 2.02 30.57
C ASP A 289 11.65 2.14 31.35
N LYS A 290 11.39 1.17 32.22
CA LYS A 290 10.17 1.14 33.06
C LYS A 290 10.14 2.28 34.08
N SER A 291 11.29 2.85 34.41
CA SER A 291 11.40 3.99 35.33
C SER A 291 11.04 5.32 34.68
N GLN A 292 10.94 5.37 33.34
CA GLN A 292 10.62 6.56 32.55
C GLN A 292 9.43 6.30 31.60
N PRO A 293 8.21 6.05 32.13
CA PRO A 293 7.04 5.66 31.34
C PRO A 293 6.57 6.73 30.34
N GLU A 294 6.98 7.98 30.51
CA GLU A 294 6.72 9.10 29.60
C GLU A 294 7.53 9.03 28.30
N ILE A 295 8.68 8.35 28.32
CA ILE A 295 9.56 8.22 27.16
C ILE A 295 9.01 7.13 26.24
N ASN A 296 8.59 7.57 25.05
CA ASN A 296 8.06 6.71 24.00
C ASN A 296 8.99 6.66 22.78
N GLU A 297 8.68 5.82 21.78
CA GLU A 297 9.53 5.66 20.60
C GLU A 297 9.75 6.97 19.83
N ILE A 298 8.83 7.95 19.83
CA ILE A 298 9.07 9.25 19.15
C ILE A 298 10.24 9.98 19.79
N HIS A 299 10.31 10.04 21.12
CA HIS A 299 11.43 10.66 21.84
C HIS A 299 12.74 9.95 21.51
N MET A 300 12.74 8.62 21.58
CA MET A 300 13.96 7.84 21.34
C MET A 300 14.44 7.96 19.89
N LEU A 301 13.51 8.09 18.92
CA LEU A 301 13.87 8.34 17.52
C LEU A 301 14.47 9.74 17.35
N GLN A 302 13.93 10.76 18.02
CA GLN A 302 14.51 12.11 18.02
C GLN A 302 15.94 12.17 18.62
N GLU A 303 16.30 11.25 19.51
CA GLU A 303 17.63 11.18 20.12
C GLU A 303 18.70 10.61 19.18
N ILE A 304 18.31 9.71 18.26
CA ILE A 304 19.23 8.96 17.41
C ILE A 304 19.26 9.47 15.96
N THR A 305 18.63 10.61 15.68
CA THR A 305 18.61 11.20 14.34
C THR A 305 18.63 12.72 14.34
N ASP A 306 19.20 13.31 13.28
CA ASP A 306 19.10 14.74 13.01
C ASP A 306 17.72 15.08 12.40
N GLY A 307 17.33 14.36 11.34
CA GLY A 307 16.04 14.53 10.65
C GLY A 307 15.02 13.44 10.94
N LEU A 308 13.75 13.79 11.11
CA LEU A 308 12.70 12.80 11.41
C LEU A 308 11.41 13.11 10.65
N VAL A 309 11.01 12.20 9.77
CA VAL A 309 9.78 12.31 8.98
C VAL A 309 8.78 11.26 9.46
N LEU A 310 7.65 11.72 10.00
CA LEU A 310 6.59 10.87 10.52
C LEU A 310 5.40 10.87 9.56
N PHE A 311 5.09 9.72 8.96
CA PHE A 311 3.88 9.53 8.16
C PHE A 311 2.74 9.06 9.06
N TYR A 312 1.84 9.98 9.41
CA TYR A 312 0.86 9.81 10.49
C TYR A 312 -0.59 9.74 9.99
N ASP A 313 -1.38 8.89 10.64
CA ASP A 313 -2.83 8.84 10.50
C ASP A 313 -3.45 8.77 11.90
N GLN A 314 -4.09 9.86 12.30
CA GLN A 314 -4.59 10.04 13.66
C GLN A 314 -5.71 9.07 14.06
N PHE A 315 -6.39 8.46 13.09
CA PHE A 315 -7.54 7.58 13.33
C PHE A 315 -7.21 6.09 13.22
N GLN A 316 -5.93 5.75 12.95
CA GLN A 316 -5.47 4.35 12.86
C GLN A 316 -4.73 3.86 14.11
N SER A 317 -4.67 4.67 15.18
CA SER A 317 -4.21 4.20 16.49
C SER A 317 -5.31 3.36 17.14
N ILE A 318 -5.01 2.08 17.39
CA ILE A 318 -6.02 1.08 17.82
C ILE A 318 -5.57 0.25 19.03
N ARG A 319 -4.40 0.55 19.62
CA ARG A 319 -3.89 -0.19 20.79
C ARG A 319 -3.46 0.74 21.91
N PRO A 320 -3.63 0.33 23.18
CA PRO A 320 -3.09 1.07 24.33
C PRO A 320 -1.57 1.26 24.30
N GLN A 321 -0.85 0.34 23.63
CA GLN A 321 0.59 0.42 23.47
C GLN A 321 1.02 1.48 22.44
N ASP A 322 0.14 1.92 21.55
CA ASP A 322 0.44 2.98 20.59
C ASP A 322 0.65 4.32 21.35
N VAL A 323 1.46 5.23 20.80
CA VAL A 323 1.59 6.58 21.35
C VAL A 323 0.25 7.30 21.28
N LEU A 324 -0.24 7.77 22.43
CA LEU A 324 -1.51 8.48 22.52
C LEU A 324 -1.50 9.74 21.64
N ARG A 325 -2.65 10.04 21.02
CA ARG A 325 -2.83 11.22 20.15
C ARG A 325 -2.40 12.54 20.80
N ALA A 326 -2.77 12.75 22.06
CA ALA A 326 -2.37 13.96 22.81
C ALA A 326 -0.84 14.08 22.94
N ASN A 327 -0.15 12.96 23.20
CA ASN A 327 1.31 12.93 23.27
C ASN A 327 1.92 13.13 21.88
N PHE A 328 1.32 12.54 20.83
CA PHE A 328 1.76 12.74 19.46
C PHE A 328 1.73 14.23 19.09
N ILE A 329 0.60 14.91 19.31
CA ILE A 329 0.42 16.35 19.06
C ILE A 329 1.44 17.19 19.85
N LYS A 330 1.64 16.87 21.13
CA LYS A 330 2.59 17.57 22.00
C LYS A 330 4.03 17.44 21.47
N LEU A 331 4.44 16.24 21.09
CA LEU A 331 5.82 15.95 20.67
C LEU A 331 6.15 16.46 19.27
N THR A 332 5.12 16.68 18.44
CA THR A 332 5.27 17.19 17.08
C THR A 332 4.87 18.66 16.94
N GLN A 333 4.69 19.39 18.05
CA GLN A 333 4.27 20.80 18.01
C GLN A 333 5.25 21.69 17.23
N GLY A 334 6.55 21.40 17.31
CA GLY A 334 7.60 22.12 16.58
C GLY A 334 7.97 21.54 15.21
N TYR A 335 7.22 20.57 14.70
CA TYR A 335 7.51 19.93 13.41
C TYR A 335 6.90 20.76 12.27
N VAL A 336 7.49 20.63 11.08
CA VAL A 336 6.88 21.12 9.83
C VAL A 336 5.63 20.28 9.52
N LYS A 337 4.49 20.98 9.59
CA LYS A 337 3.10 20.60 9.29
C LYS A 337 2.78 20.30 7.83
N GLU A 338 2.72 19.04 7.38
CA GLU A 338 2.22 18.72 6.04
C GLU A 338 0.97 17.84 6.08
N SER A 339 0.03 18.08 5.17
CA SER A 339 -1.20 17.28 5.06
C SER A 339 -1.37 16.75 3.65
N LEU A 340 -1.78 15.49 3.54
CA LEU A 340 -2.17 14.81 2.31
C LEU A 340 -3.69 14.66 2.30
N SER A 341 -4.37 15.40 1.44
CA SER A 341 -5.85 15.43 1.37
C SER A 341 -6.42 14.54 0.26
N GLN A 342 -5.62 14.24 -0.76
CA GLN A 342 -6.06 13.42 -1.88
C GLN A 342 -6.07 11.95 -1.50
N GLN A 343 -7.23 11.30 -1.66
CA GLN A 343 -7.45 9.89 -1.35
C GLN A 343 -7.60 9.09 -2.65
N TYR A 344 -6.80 8.02 -2.81
CA TYR A 344 -6.73 7.22 -4.04
C TYR A 344 -7.35 5.83 -3.91
N ARG A 345 -7.67 5.39 -2.68
CA ARG A 345 -8.10 4.00 -2.45
C ARG A 345 -9.56 3.77 -2.83
N ILE A 346 -10.46 4.71 -2.53
CA ILE A 346 -11.90 4.53 -2.75
C ILE A 346 -12.24 5.12 -4.11
N LYS A 347 -12.58 4.26 -5.08
CA LYS A 347 -12.97 4.69 -6.42
C LYS A 347 -14.44 5.07 -6.41
N GLY A 348 -14.73 6.38 -6.42
CA GLY A 348 -16.08 6.89 -6.62
C GLY A 348 -16.54 6.71 -8.06
N ASP A 349 -17.87 6.72 -8.29
CA ASP A 349 -18.49 6.74 -9.62
C ASP A 349 -18.57 8.16 -10.23
N GLY A 350 -17.86 9.12 -9.63
CA GLY A 350 -17.93 10.54 -9.96
C GLY A 350 -19.03 11.31 -9.22
N SER A 351 -19.98 10.64 -8.57
CA SER A 351 -21.04 11.30 -7.78
C SER A 351 -20.65 11.61 -6.33
N PHE A 352 -19.53 11.04 -5.87
CA PHE A 352 -18.91 11.28 -4.57
C PHE A 352 -17.39 11.08 -4.64
N SER A 353 -16.68 11.59 -3.64
CA SER A 353 -15.25 11.40 -3.42
C SER A 353 -14.97 10.33 -2.36
N GLY A 354 -13.78 9.73 -2.39
CA GLY A 354 -13.34 8.83 -1.31
C GLY A 354 -13.34 9.51 0.07
N ASN A 355 -13.15 10.84 0.12
CA ASN A 355 -13.23 11.62 1.34
C ASN A 355 -14.65 11.68 1.90
N ASP A 356 -15.69 11.72 1.05
CA ASP A 356 -17.08 11.67 1.52
C ASP A 356 -17.37 10.38 2.28
N PHE A 357 -16.83 9.25 1.80
CA PHE A 357 -16.94 7.99 2.52
C PHE A 357 -16.18 8.04 3.85
N LEU A 358 -14.91 8.47 3.85
CA LEU A 358 -14.11 8.54 5.08
C LEU A 358 -14.77 9.43 6.15
N ASN A 359 -15.22 10.62 5.74
CA ASN A 359 -15.87 11.59 6.61
C ASN A 359 -17.19 11.05 7.17
N GLY A 360 -18.02 10.42 6.33
CA GLY A 360 -19.26 9.81 6.78
C GLY A 360 -19.03 8.65 7.76
N ILE A 361 -18.01 7.81 7.55
CA ILE A 361 -17.65 6.76 8.52
C ILE A 361 -17.15 7.37 9.83
N LEU A 362 -16.31 8.42 9.79
CA LEU A 362 -15.83 9.11 10.99
C LEU A 362 -16.99 9.70 11.80
N TYR A 363 -17.99 10.27 11.12
CA TYR A 363 -19.20 10.81 11.75
C TYR A 363 -20.11 9.71 12.31
N ALA A 364 -20.38 8.67 11.52
CA ALA A 364 -21.26 7.56 11.89
C ALA A 364 -20.73 6.73 13.06
N LEU A 365 -19.40 6.71 13.25
CA LEU A 365 -18.74 6.06 14.37
C LEU A 365 -18.49 6.95 15.60
N ASP A 366 -19.00 8.20 15.64
CA ASP A 366 -18.69 9.15 16.74
C ASP A 366 -17.19 9.45 16.92
N ILE A 367 -16.37 9.27 15.88
CA ILE A 367 -14.94 9.62 15.94
C ILE A 367 -14.76 11.13 15.77
N ILE A 368 -15.61 11.74 14.95
CA ILE A 368 -15.71 13.19 14.78
C ILE A 368 -17.17 13.60 14.94
N ASP A 369 -17.42 14.58 15.80
CA ASP A 369 -18.77 15.06 16.11
C ASP A 369 -19.40 15.83 14.94
N GLU A 370 -18.61 16.60 14.20
CA GLU A 370 -19.07 17.43 13.07
C GLU A 370 -18.08 17.36 11.91
N ILE A 371 -18.54 16.90 10.76
CA ILE A 371 -17.77 16.87 9.52
C ILE A 371 -18.71 16.79 8.31
N GLU A 372 -18.40 17.57 7.27
CA GLU A 372 -19.19 17.56 6.04
C GLU A 372 -18.85 16.35 5.17
N PHE A 373 -19.87 15.75 4.56
CA PHE A 373 -19.75 14.72 3.53
C PHE A 373 -21.00 14.63 2.66
N ASN A 374 -20.84 14.12 1.44
CA ASN A 374 -21.96 13.81 0.56
C ASN A 374 -22.58 12.43 0.92
N PRO A 375 -23.81 12.37 1.45
CA PRO A 375 -24.43 11.11 1.89
C PRO A 375 -24.75 10.16 0.74
N ASN A 376 -24.72 10.61 -0.53
CA ASN A 376 -24.96 9.74 -1.68
C ASN A 376 -24.01 8.55 -1.77
N VAL A 377 -22.80 8.64 -1.19
CA VAL A 377 -21.86 7.51 -1.14
C VAL A 377 -22.39 6.31 -0.36
N PHE A 378 -23.31 6.54 0.59
CA PHE A 378 -23.95 5.50 1.41
C PHE A 378 -25.31 5.06 0.87
N ALA A 379 -25.79 5.67 -0.22
CA ALA A 379 -27.08 5.33 -0.81
C ALA A 379 -26.99 3.99 -1.56
N TYR A 380 -27.74 2.99 -1.08
CA TYR A 380 -27.88 1.72 -1.79
C TYR A 380 -28.92 1.87 -2.91
N ARG A 381 -28.45 1.99 -4.16
CA ARG A 381 -29.31 2.11 -5.35
C ARG A 381 -29.56 0.77 -6.02
N ASN A 382 -28.51 -0.06 -6.08
CA ASN A 382 -28.51 -1.36 -6.73
C ASN A 382 -27.26 -2.16 -6.30
N LYS A 383 -27.05 -3.33 -6.91
CA LYS A 383 -25.91 -4.21 -6.61
C LYS A 383 -24.54 -3.57 -6.87
N ASP A 384 -24.45 -2.58 -7.74
CA ASP A 384 -23.21 -1.88 -8.12
C ASP A 384 -22.90 -0.69 -7.20
N SER A 385 -23.77 -0.40 -6.23
CA SER A 385 -23.50 0.65 -5.24
C SER A 385 -22.27 0.30 -4.41
N TYR A 386 -21.39 1.28 -4.20
CA TYR A 386 -20.15 1.09 -3.45
C TYR A 386 -20.43 0.57 -2.04
N PHE A 387 -21.34 1.20 -1.30
CA PHE A 387 -21.71 0.82 0.06
C PHE A 387 -23.08 0.12 0.13
N GLY A 388 -23.27 -0.75 1.13
CA GLY A 388 -24.56 -1.32 1.46
C GLY A 388 -24.54 -2.03 2.81
N ILE A 389 -25.71 -2.09 3.46
CA ILE A 389 -25.90 -2.85 4.70
C ILE A 389 -26.70 -4.11 4.35
N VAL A 390 -26.30 -5.24 4.93
CA VAL A 390 -26.94 -6.55 4.71
C VAL A 390 -27.49 -7.11 6.02
N ASP A 391 -28.32 -8.13 5.92
CA ASP A 391 -29.11 -8.63 7.06
C ASP A 391 -28.47 -9.84 7.77
N SER A 392 -27.42 -10.43 7.21
CA SER A 392 -26.76 -11.62 7.79
C SER A 392 -25.27 -11.73 7.43
N ILE A 393 -24.54 -12.57 8.17
CA ILE A 393 -23.15 -12.92 7.81
C ILE A 393 -23.14 -13.70 6.50
N GLN A 394 -24.12 -14.58 6.29
CA GLN A 394 -24.30 -15.32 5.05
C GLN A 394 -24.40 -14.38 3.82
N ASP A 395 -25.09 -13.24 3.94
CA ASP A 395 -25.19 -12.26 2.86
C ASP A 395 -23.85 -11.59 2.53
N LEU A 396 -22.97 -11.40 3.52
CA LEU A 396 -21.60 -10.92 3.27
C LEU A 396 -20.80 -11.92 2.43
N PHE A 397 -20.86 -13.22 2.78
CA PHE A 397 -20.19 -14.27 2.02
C PHE A 397 -20.79 -14.46 0.63
N LYS A 398 -22.11 -14.34 0.51
CA LYS A 398 -22.80 -14.34 -0.79
C LYS A 398 -22.36 -13.17 -1.66
N TYR A 399 -22.26 -11.97 -1.09
CA TYR A 399 -21.79 -10.79 -1.82
C TYR A 399 -20.38 -10.98 -2.38
N ILE A 400 -19.41 -11.38 -1.56
CA ILE A 400 -18.05 -11.60 -2.06
C ILE A 400 -17.98 -12.74 -3.09
N GLY A 401 -18.77 -13.81 -2.90
CA GLY A 401 -18.86 -14.91 -3.87
C GLY A 401 -19.46 -14.49 -5.21
N GLU A 402 -20.52 -13.66 -5.20
CA GLU A 402 -21.10 -13.09 -6.43
C GLU A 402 -20.08 -12.22 -7.19
N ILE A 403 -19.27 -11.42 -6.48
CA ILE A 403 -18.22 -10.61 -7.09
C ILE A 403 -17.15 -11.48 -7.73
N GLU A 404 -16.69 -12.53 -7.05
CA GLU A 404 -15.66 -13.45 -7.60
C GLU A 404 -16.12 -14.12 -8.90
N LEU A 405 -17.41 -14.45 -9.00
CA LEU A 405 -17.98 -15.02 -10.22
C LEU A 405 -18.09 -14.02 -11.38
N ARG A 406 -18.21 -12.71 -11.08
CA ARG A 406 -18.35 -11.65 -12.09
C ARG A 406 -17.02 -11.01 -12.49
N HIS A 407 -16.06 -10.98 -11.58
CA HIS A 407 -14.79 -10.27 -11.73
C HIS A 407 -13.62 -11.18 -11.35
N ALA A 408 -12.92 -11.64 -12.38
CA ALA A 408 -11.67 -12.38 -12.18
C ALA A 408 -10.63 -11.51 -11.45
N ASN A 409 -9.74 -12.16 -10.69
CA ASN A 409 -8.60 -11.52 -10.02
C ASN A 409 -8.96 -10.43 -9.00
N THR A 410 -10.13 -10.52 -8.39
CA THR A 410 -10.49 -9.65 -7.27
C THR A 410 -10.11 -10.29 -5.94
N THR A 411 -9.60 -9.49 -5.03
CA THR A 411 -9.29 -9.88 -3.66
C THR A 411 -10.48 -9.50 -2.77
N ASN A 412 -11.31 -10.48 -2.41
CA ASN A 412 -12.53 -10.24 -1.63
C ASN A 412 -12.48 -11.01 -0.32
N ARG A 413 -12.82 -10.38 0.81
CA ARG A 413 -12.75 -11.00 2.14
C ARG A 413 -13.85 -10.50 3.06
N VAL A 414 -14.30 -11.36 3.97
CA VAL A 414 -15.08 -10.95 5.14
C VAL A 414 -14.14 -10.69 6.31
N ILE A 415 -14.29 -9.56 7.00
CA ILE A 415 -13.47 -9.16 8.15
C ILE A 415 -14.36 -8.70 9.31
N ALA A 416 -13.83 -8.72 10.53
CA ALA A 416 -14.59 -8.38 11.73
C ALA A 416 -13.74 -7.69 12.80
N GLY A 417 -14.40 -6.90 13.65
CA GLY A 417 -13.87 -6.50 14.94
C GLY A 417 -13.61 -7.74 15.81
N TYR A 418 -12.67 -7.66 16.76
CA TYR A 418 -12.29 -8.81 17.59
C TYR A 418 -13.32 -9.02 18.72
N THR A 419 -14.55 -9.35 18.34
CA THR A 419 -15.73 -9.45 19.22
C THR A 419 -16.08 -10.89 19.64
N ARG A 420 -15.37 -11.89 19.10
CA ARG A 420 -15.64 -13.31 19.35
C ARG A 420 -14.42 -14.03 19.87
N GLU A 421 -14.67 -14.97 20.78
CA GLU A 421 -13.65 -15.88 21.28
C GLU A 421 -13.11 -16.71 20.12
N TRP A 422 -11.79 -16.82 20.03
CA TRP A 422 -11.15 -17.55 18.94
C TRP A 422 -10.98 -19.03 19.32
N ILE A 423 -12.09 -19.73 19.36
CA ILE A 423 -12.14 -21.16 19.72
C ILE A 423 -11.44 -22.02 18.66
N SER A 424 -11.38 -21.57 17.40
CA SER A 424 -10.64 -22.24 16.33
C SER A 424 -9.13 -21.96 16.32
N ASN A 425 -8.58 -21.24 17.31
CA ASN A 425 -7.17 -20.83 17.29
C ASN A 425 -6.24 -22.06 17.23
N PRO A 426 -5.48 -22.28 16.14
CA PRO A 426 -4.63 -23.46 16.01
C PRO A 426 -3.50 -23.52 17.03
N LYS A 427 -3.15 -22.37 17.62
CA LYS A 427 -2.09 -22.23 18.64
C LYS A 427 -2.60 -22.41 20.08
N SER A 428 -3.92 -22.56 20.27
CA SER A 428 -4.47 -22.79 21.61
C SER A 428 -4.01 -24.16 22.13
N SER A 429 -3.89 -24.29 23.46
CA SER A 429 -3.53 -25.57 24.08
C SER A 429 -4.53 -26.68 23.77
N GLN A 430 -5.82 -26.33 23.62
CA GLN A 430 -6.91 -27.25 23.31
C GLN A 430 -6.88 -27.77 21.87
N ASN A 431 -6.30 -27.00 20.94
CA ASN A 431 -6.29 -27.30 19.51
C ASN A 431 -4.93 -27.82 18.99
N LYS A 432 -3.93 -27.92 19.86
CA LYS A 432 -2.56 -28.29 19.46
C LYS A 432 -2.55 -29.69 18.84
N GLY A 433 -2.09 -29.78 17.59
CA GLY A 433 -2.00 -31.05 16.85
C GLY A 433 -3.30 -31.48 16.18
N ILE A 434 -4.38 -30.70 16.30
CA ILE A 434 -5.62 -30.91 15.53
C ILE A 434 -5.41 -30.36 14.12
N ASP A 435 -5.78 -31.15 13.11
CA ASP A 435 -5.77 -30.69 11.72
C ASP A 435 -6.74 -29.50 11.53
N LYS A 436 -6.35 -28.53 10.70
CA LYS A 436 -7.10 -27.28 10.49
C LYS A 436 -8.56 -27.53 10.09
N PHE A 437 -8.84 -28.55 9.30
CA PHE A 437 -10.20 -28.87 8.85
C PHE A 437 -11.11 -29.34 10.00
N ASN A 438 -10.52 -29.86 11.08
CA ASN A 438 -11.21 -30.40 12.25
C ASN A 438 -11.34 -29.40 13.42
N LEU A 439 -10.83 -28.18 13.27
CA LEU A 439 -10.99 -27.13 14.28
C LEU A 439 -12.46 -26.73 14.43
N PRO A 440 -12.91 -26.27 15.61
CA PRO A 440 -14.27 -25.79 15.80
C PRO A 440 -14.56 -24.55 14.93
N TYR A 441 -15.84 -24.16 14.83
CA TYR A 441 -16.30 -22.99 14.09
C TYR A 441 -16.62 -21.85 15.06
N ASP A 442 -16.06 -20.66 14.82
CA ASP A 442 -16.25 -19.49 15.68
C ASP A 442 -17.61 -18.79 15.43
N TRP A 443 -18.19 -18.97 14.24
CA TRP A 443 -19.55 -18.56 13.89
C TRP A 443 -20.36 -19.73 13.38
N VAL A 444 -21.63 -19.78 13.80
CA VAL A 444 -22.66 -20.68 13.28
C VAL A 444 -23.92 -19.84 13.06
N GLU A 445 -24.39 -19.78 11.82
CA GLU A 445 -25.61 -19.09 11.40
C GLU A 445 -26.39 -20.03 10.48
N ASN A 446 -27.52 -20.54 10.95
CA ASN A 446 -28.26 -21.60 10.27
C ASN A 446 -27.33 -22.80 9.96
N GLU A 447 -27.21 -23.18 8.69
CA GLU A 447 -26.31 -24.25 8.22
C GLU A 447 -24.88 -23.75 7.94
N SER A 448 -24.70 -22.43 7.86
CA SER A 448 -23.43 -21.80 7.53
C SER A 448 -22.52 -21.70 8.74
N LYS A 449 -21.21 -21.93 8.55
CA LYS A 449 -20.23 -21.95 9.62
C LYS A 449 -18.92 -21.34 9.15
N TRP A 450 -18.30 -20.52 10.00
CA TRP A 450 -17.06 -19.83 9.68
C TRP A 450 -16.07 -19.87 10.82
N ARG A 451 -14.79 -19.72 10.47
CA ARG A 451 -13.68 -19.64 11.40
C ARG A 451 -12.99 -18.29 11.24
N TRP A 452 -12.32 -17.84 12.30
CA TRP A 452 -11.32 -16.80 12.24
C TRP A 452 -10.18 -17.16 11.27
N ASN A 453 -9.46 -16.13 10.85
CA ASN A 453 -8.28 -16.25 9.99
C ASN A 453 -7.29 -17.29 10.52
N SER A 454 -6.88 -18.27 9.73
CA SER A 454 -5.99 -19.33 10.22
C SER A 454 -4.55 -18.86 10.51
N GLN A 455 -4.17 -17.74 9.93
CA GLN A 455 -2.88 -17.08 10.13
C GLN A 455 -3.04 -15.57 9.98
N TYR A 456 -2.06 -14.80 10.45
CA TYR A 456 -2.05 -13.34 10.31
C TYR A 456 -1.35 -12.90 9.02
N GLU A 457 -0.13 -13.39 8.80
CA GLU A 457 0.69 -12.97 7.65
C GLU A 457 0.14 -13.55 6.34
N LYS A 458 0.08 -12.71 5.30
CA LYS A 458 -0.36 -13.09 3.94
C LYS A 458 -1.76 -13.72 3.86
N TRP A 459 -2.58 -13.58 4.91
CA TRP A 459 -3.91 -14.18 4.95
C TRP A 459 -4.76 -13.79 3.74
N VAL A 460 -4.79 -12.48 3.41
CA VAL A 460 -5.48 -11.93 2.25
C VAL A 460 -5.01 -12.53 0.91
N GLU A 461 -3.77 -13.03 0.84
CA GLU A 461 -3.17 -13.59 -0.39
C GLU A 461 -3.50 -15.09 -0.56
N ILE A 462 -4.07 -15.76 0.45
CA ILE A 462 -4.33 -17.20 0.43
C ILE A 462 -5.74 -17.49 -0.09
N GLU A 463 -5.84 -18.30 -1.13
CA GLU A 463 -7.12 -18.68 -1.74
C GLU A 463 -8.07 -19.39 -0.76
N SER A 464 -7.56 -20.35 0.02
CA SER A 464 -8.37 -21.10 0.99
C SER A 464 -8.89 -20.26 2.17
N SER A 465 -8.39 -19.04 2.35
CA SER A 465 -8.83 -18.12 3.40
C SER A 465 -10.12 -17.38 3.08
N LYS A 466 -10.62 -17.45 1.84
CA LYS A 466 -11.85 -16.77 1.40
C LYS A 466 -13.09 -17.14 2.21
N ASN A 467 -13.11 -18.35 2.77
CA ASN A 467 -14.19 -18.87 3.61
C ASN A 467 -13.96 -18.60 5.12
N GLU A 468 -12.95 -17.79 5.47
CA GLU A 468 -12.64 -17.39 6.83
C GLU A 468 -13.02 -15.93 7.08
N VAL A 469 -13.15 -15.55 8.34
CA VAL A 469 -13.34 -14.16 8.77
C VAL A 469 -12.00 -13.60 9.24
N GLY A 470 -11.56 -12.49 8.67
CA GLY A 470 -10.30 -11.83 9.01
C GLY A 470 -10.41 -10.92 10.22
N SER A 471 -9.51 -11.04 11.19
CA SER A 471 -9.36 -10.06 12.27
C SER A 471 -8.61 -8.81 11.82
N ILE A 472 -8.72 -7.73 12.59
CA ILE A 472 -7.96 -6.48 12.40
C ILE A 472 -6.44 -6.71 12.28
N HIS A 473 -5.92 -7.75 12.93
CA HIS A 473 -4.49 -8.10 12.92
C HIS A 473 -4.04 -8.80 11.64
N ALA A 474 -4.97 -9.45 10.92
CA ALA A 474 -4.68 -10.14 9.65
C ALA A 474 -4.78 -9.21 8.43
N ILE A 475 -5.55 -8.13 8.54
CA ILE A 475 -5.84 -7.22 7.42
C ILE A 475 -4.92 -6.00 7.35
N GLN A 476 -4.19 -5.70 8.42
CA GLN A 476 -3.35 -4.51 8.46
C GLN A 476 -2.34 -4.49 7.29
N GLY A 477 -2.26 -3.37 6.58
CA GLY A 477 -1.36 -3.18 5.44
C GLY A 477 -1.72 -3.93 4.14
N ALA A 478 -2.90 -4.57 4.06
CA ALA A 478 -3.43 -5.10 2.82
C ALA A 478 -4.65 -4.29 2.36
N ASP A 479 -4.81 -4.17 1.04
CA ASP A 479 -6.02 -3.64 0.42
C ASP A 479 -6.91 -4.81 -0.03
N ILE A 480 -8.23 -4.62 0.03
CA ILE A 480 -9.24 -5.57 -0.43
C ILE A 480 -10.08 -4.87 -1.51
N ASP A 481 -10.35 -5.54 -2.62
CA ASP A 481 -11.20 -4.97 -3.67
C ASP A 481 -12.64 -4.82 -3.16
N HIS A 482 -13.25 -5.92 -2.69
CA HIS A 482 -14.58 -5.91 -2.08
C HIS A 482 -14.58 -6.54 -0.70
N VAL A 483 -15.05 -5.79 0.28
CA VAL A 483 -15.00 -6.18 1.69
C VAL A 483 -16.40 -6.42 2.25
N GLY A 484 -16.56 -7.53 2.96
CA GLY A 484 -17.69 -7.75 3.87
C GLY A 484 -17.24 -7.49 5.31
N ILE A 485 -18.01 -6.76 6.10
CA ILE A 485 -17.60 -6.32 7.44
C ILE A 485 -18.66 -6.70 8.45
N ILE A 486 -18.21 -7.36 9.51
CA ILE A 486 -19.04 -7.68 10.68
C ILE A 486 -18.73 -6.65 11.77
N ILE A 487 -19.72 -5.82 12.10
CA ILE A 487 -19.72 -4.96 13.27
C ILE A 487 -20.36 -5.74 14.42
N GLY A 488 -19.52 -6.07 15.41
CA GLY A 488 -19.87 -6.94 16.51
C GLY A 488 -20.56 -6.23 17.67
N LYS A 489 -20.89 -7.01 18.70
CA LYS A 489 -21.51 -6.52 19.95
C LYS A 489 -20.53 -5.90 20.94
N ASP A 490 -19.31 -5.60 20.52
CA ASP A 490 -18.30 -4.89 21.33
C ASP A 490 -18.50 -3.37 21.34
N ILE A 491 -19.50 -2.86 20.62
CA ILE A 491 -20.06 -1.51 20.74
C ILE A 491 -21.58 -1.53 20.93
N ALA A 492 -22.12 -0.50 21.56
CA ALA A 492 -23.56 -0.26 21.69
C ALA A 492 -23.86 1.24 21.72
N VAL A 493 -25.11 1.63 21.47
CA VAL A 493 -25.58 3.00 21.69
C VAL A 493 -25.74 3.21 23.21
N GLY A 494 -24.97 4.15 23.75
CA GLY A 494 -25.00 4.56 25.15
C GLY A 494 -26.22 5.40 25.50
N GLU A 495 -26.44 5.61 26.80
CA GLU A 495 -27.56 6.42 27.32
C GLU A 495 -27.47 7.89 26.88
N ASN A 496 -26.26 8.38 26.58
CA ASN A 496 -25.98 9.71 26.05
C ASN A 496 -26.23 9.83 24.53
N GLY A 497 -26.72 8.78 23.88
CA GLY A 497 -26.95 8.77 22.43
C GLY A 497 -25.66 8.71 21.59
N LYS A 498 -24.52 8.32 22.18
CA LYS A 498 -23.26 8.06 21.47
C LYS A 498 -22.85 6.61 21.60
N LEU A 499 -22.05 6.11 20.65
CA LEU A 499 -21.46 4.79 20.72
C LEU A 499 -20.50 4.66 21.91
N ARG A 500 -20.56 3.50 22.57
CA ARG A 500 -19.67 3.13 23.67
C ARG A 500 -19.21 1.68 23.55
N ALA A 501 -18.02 1.39 24.07
CA ALA A 501 -17.49 0.04 24.12
C ALA A 501 -18.22 -0.86 25.12
N ILE A 502 -18.44 -2.11 24.73
CA ILE A 502 -18.88 -3.20 25.61
C ILE A 502 -17.69 -4.12 25.88
N LYS A 503 -16.92 -3.80 26.93
CA LYS A 503 -15.68 -4.53 27.30
C LYS A 503 -15.86 -6.05 27.37
N GLY A 504 -17.00 -6.54 27.87
CA GLY A 504 -17.26 -7.99 27.98
C GLY A 504 -17.29 -8.72 26.64
N ASN A 505 -17.60 -8.00 25.56
CA ASN A 505 -17.71 -8.53 24.21
C ASN A 505 -16.43 -8.27 23.38
N TYR A 506 -15.54 -7.38 23.81
CA TYR A 506 -14.24 -7.17 23.17
C TYR A 506 -13.22 -8.22 23.63
N LYS A 507 -12.72 -9.04 22.69
CA LYS A 507 -11.90 -10.24 22.99
C LYS A 507 -10.41 -10.09 22.69
N ASP A 508 -9.98 -8.92 22.22
CA ASP A 508 -8.55 -8.66 22.03
C ASP A 508 -7.88 -8.32 23.37
N THR A 509 -7.19 -9.29 23.93
CA THR A 509 -6.49 -9.15 25.22
C THR A 509 -5.37 -8.12 25.18
N GLY A 510 -4.68 -7.97 24.03
CA GLY A 510 -3.61 -7.00 23.83
C GLY A 510 -4.14 -5.59 23.57
N GLY A 511 -5.32 -5.49 22.96
CA GLY A 511 -6.05 -4.24 22.76
C GLY A 511 -6.82 -3.74 23.98
N THR A 512 -7.06 -4.60 24.99
CA THR A 512 -7.82 -4.22 26.19
C THR A 512 -6.94 -3.47 27.20
N PRO A 513 -7.32 -2.25 27.63
CA PRO A 513 -6.63 -1.52 28.70
C PRO A 513 -6.44 -2.34 29.98
N LEU A 514 -5.44 -1.99 30.79
CA LEU A 514 -5.25 -2.58 32.11
C LEU A 514 -6.42 -2.23 33.04
N LEU A 515 -6.73 -3.08 34.02
CA LEU A 515 -7.88 -2.87 34.91
C LEU A 515 -7.71 -1.63 35.80
N ASN A 516 -6.50 -1.40 36.31
CA ASN A 516 -6.15 -0.25 37.14
C ASN A 516 -6.06 1.07 36.34
N GLU A 517 -5.93 0.99 35.01
CA GLU A 517 -5.88 2.13 34.09
C GLU A 517 -7.11 2.15 33.16
N TYR A 518 -8.17 1.41 33.52
CA TYR A 518 -9.30 1.21 32.61
C TYR A 518 -10.08 2.51 32.45
N ASN A 519 -10.09 3.02 31.23
CA ASN A 519 -10.94 4.11 30.81
C ASN A 519 -11.86 3.61 29.69
N GLU A 520 -13.18 3.63 29.93
CA GLU A 520 -14.18 3.22 28.93
C GLU A 520 -14.13 4.09 27.68
N GLN A 521 -13.86 5.40 27.80
CA GLN A 521 -13.74 6.31 26.66
C GLN A 521 -12.51 5.99 25.80
N GLU A 522 -11.39 5.60 26.44
CA GLU A 522 -10.18 5.19 25.74
C GLU A 522 -10.42 3.86 24.98
N LEU A 523 -11.03 2.87 25.64
CA LEU A 523 -11.40 1.62 24.97
C LEU A 523 -12.38 1.86 23.83
N THR A 524 -13.38 2.72 24.04
CA THR A 524 -14.35 3.13 23.01
C THR A 524 -13.62 3.72 21.80
N SER A 525 -12.70 4.66 22.03
CA SER A 525 -11.91 5.27 20.96
C SER A 525 -11.12 4.22 20.17
N PHE A 526 -10.49 3.25 20.83
CA PHE A 526 -9.77 2.17 20.14
C PHE A 526 -10.70 1.28 19.30
N ILE A 527 -11.84 0.85 19.84
CA ILE A 527 -12.77 -0.02 19.11
C ILE A 527 -13.39 0.71 17.92
N LEU A 528 -13.76 1.98 18.08
CA LEU A 528 -14.27 2.79 16.97
C LEU A 528 -13.20 2.99 15.89
N ASN A 529 -11.95 3.27 16.27
CA ASN A 529 -10.83 3.32 15.32
C ASN A 529 -10.59 1.98 14.62
N ILE A 530 -10.78 0.83 15.30
CA ILE A 530 -10.72 -0.50 14.66
C ILE A 530 -11.77 -0.58 13.56
N TYR A 531 -13.02 -0.21 13.85
CA TYR A 531 -14.09 -0.24 12.85
C TYR A 531 -13.85 0.73 11.70
N TYR A 532 -13.35 1.94 11.97
CA TYR A 532 -12.90 2.87 10.94
C TYR A 532 -11.83 2.23 10.04
N VAL A 533 -10.82 1.58 10.63
CA VAL A 533 -9.77 0.89 9.88
C VAL A 533 -10.34 -0.25 9.03
N LEU A 534 -11.35 -0.99 9.50
CA LEU A 534 -11.97 -2.09 8.74
C LEU A 534 -12.84 -1.55 7.59
N LEU A 535 -13.70 -0.58 7.86
CA LEU A 535 -14.64 0.04 6.91
C LEU A 535 -13.92 0.71 5.73
N THR A 536 -12.69 1.17 5.95
CA THR A 536 -11.89 1.89 4.96
C THR A 536 -10.91 0.99 4.18
N ARG A 537 -11.08 -0.34 4.24
CA ARG A 537 -10.26 -1.33 3.50
C ARG A 537 -10.75 -1.63 2.09
N GLY A 538 -12.04 -1.46 1.82
CA GLY A 538 -12.61 -1.70 0.50
C GLY A 538 -12.14 -0.66 -0.52
N ILE A 539 -11.69 -1.12 -1.69
CA ILE A 539 -11.34 -0.25 -2.83
C ILE A 539 -12.58 0.02 -3.69
N SER A 540 -13.31 -1.04 -4.02
CA SER A 540 -14.37 -1.06 -5.04
C SER A 540 -15.75 -1.30 -4.45
N GLY A 541 -15.85 -1.89 -3.26
CA GLY A 541 -17.12 -2.01 -2.57
C GLY A 541 -17.04 -2.51 -1.14
N CYS A 542 -18.03 -2.12 -0.35
CA CYS A 542 -18.15 -2.41 1.07
C CYS A 542 -19.57 -2.87 1.40
N ARG A 543 -19.70 -4.02 2.06
CA ARG A 543 -20.95 -4.48 2.67
C ARG A 543 -20.77 -4.65 4.16
N VAL A 544 -21.75 -4.22 4.95
CA VAL A 544 -21.68 -4.22 6.40
C VAL A 544 -22.86 -4.98 6.99
N TYR A 545 -22.58 -5.85 7.95
CA TYR A 545 -23.56 -6.50 8.79
C TYR A 545 -23.33 -6.07 10.24
N PHE A 546 -24.42 -5.81 10.97
CA PHE A 546 -24.40 -5.42 12.37
C PHE A 546 -25.03 -6.53 13.22
N GLU A 547 -24.31 -6.99 14.24
CA GLU A 547 -24.86 -7.97 15.18
C GLU A 547 -25.86 -7.35 16.18
N ASP A 548 -25.83 -6.03 16.36
CA ASP A 548 -26.77 -5.27 17.19
C ASP A 548 -27.62 -4.33 16.30
N SER A 549 -28.94 -4.55 16.30
CA SER A 549 -29.88 -3.78 15.47
C SER A 549 -29.95 -2.30 15.87
N LYS A 550 -29.74 -1.95 17.14
CA LYS A 550 -29.73 -0.55 17.58
C LYS A 550 -28.51 0.20 17.06
N VAL A 551 -27.36 -0.49 16.98
CA VAL A 551 -26.14 0.08 16.38
C VAL A 551 -26.33 0.26 14.88
N ARG A 552 -27.01 -0.67 14.20
CA ARG A 552 -27.40 -0.52 12.79
C ARG A 552 -28.26 0.73 12.57
N GLU A 553 -29.36 0.85 13.30
CA GLU A 553 -30.31 1.97 13.19
C GLU A 553 -29.60 3.30 13.43
N TYR A 554 -28.77 3.38 14.48
CA TYR A 554 -27.95 4.55 14.80
C TYR A 554 -27.01 4.95 13.65
N PHE A 555 -26.33 3.97 13.07
CA PHE A 555 -25.38 4.18 11.99
C PHE A 555 -26.09 4.62 10.70
N GLU A 556 -27.22 4.01 10.36
CA GLU A 556 -28.05 4.38 9.21
C GLU A 556 -28.61 5.81 9.34
N GLU A 557 -29.11 6.18 10.52
CA GLU A 557 -29.60 7.54 10.79
C GLU A 557 -28.50 8.58 10.57
N LYS A 558 -27.31 8.37 11.14
CA LYS A 558 -26.16 9.27 10.95
C LYS A 558 -25.68 9.40 9.51
N LEU A 559 -25.72 8.34 8.73
CA LEU A 559 -25.32 8.41 7.33
C LEU A 559 -26.36 9.09 6.43
N SER A 560 -27.61 9.14 6.88
CA SER A 560 -28.71 9.80 6.19
C SER A 560 -28.85 11.29 6.53
N SER A 561 -28.31 11.73 7.68
CA SER A 561 -28.39 13.12 8.10
C SER A 561 -27.46 14.00 7.28
N LYS A 562 -27.99 15.11 6.75
CA LYS A 562 -27.15 16.17 6.18
C LYS A 562 -26.52 16.94 7.33
N VAL A 563 -25.27 16.66 7.64
CA VAL A 563 -24.42 17.65 8.30
C VAL A 563 -24.00 18.61 7.20
N ILE A 564 -24.69 19.76 7.13
CA ILE A 564 -24.35 20.90 6.24
C ILE A 564 -23.32 21.74 6.96
#